data_AF-A0A292SBP5-F1
#
_entry.id   AF-A0A292SBP5-F1
#
_cell.length_a   1.000
_cell.length_b   1.000
_cell.length_c   1.000
_cell.angle_alpha   90.00
_cell.angle_beta   90.00
_cell.angle_gamma   90.00
#
_symmetry.space_group_name_H-M   'P 1'
#
loop_
_entity.id
_entity.type
_entity.pdbx_description
1 polymer ?
#
loop_
_entity_poly.entity_id
_entity_poly.type
_entity_poly.pdbx_seq_one_letter_code
_entity_poly.pdbx_strand_id
1 'polypeptide(L)'
;MQITKISLSKPSKPQFKAVNQKYFEWAKKDYAIGGDISTEWLQRIRYDVCLFKEISPQDGIDTINAVKRLINKRDDFIEEVLKNFKYELKHK
;
A
#
# COMPACT_ATOMS: atom_id res chain seq x y z
N MET A 1 -31.43 -20.15 24.57
CA MET A 1 -30.87 -18.99 23.84
C MET A 1 -29.35 -19.12 23.88
N GLN A 2 -28.73 -19.61 22.80
CA GLN A 2 -27.28 -19.74 22.72
C GLN A 2 -26.70 -18.43 22.18
N ILE A 3 -25.83 -17.79 22.96
CA ILE A 3 -25.15 -16.55 22.55
C ILE A 3 -23.92 -16.99 21.75
N THR A 4 -24.02 -16.94 20.42
CA THR A 4 -22.90 -17.20 19.53
C THR A 4 -21.82 -16.13 19.78
N LYS A 5 -20.67 -16.53 20.35
CA LYS A 5 -19.52 -15.64 20.49
C LYS A 5 -19.02 -15.26 19.10
N ILE A 6 -19.24 -14.01 18.72
CA ILE A 6 -18.64 -13.43 17.52
C ILE A 6 -17.14 -13.34 17.80
N SER A 7 -16.38 -14.29 17.25
CA SER A 7 -14.92 -14.17 17.17
C SER A 7 -14.63 -12.98 16.25
N LEU A 8 -14.32 -11.83 16.84
CA LEU A 8 -13.63 -10.74 16.15
C LEU A 8 -12.29 -11.31 15.67
N SER A 9 -12.25 -11.73 14.40
CA SER A 9 -11.03 -12.19 13.77
C SER A 9 -9.96 -11.13 13.96
N LYS A 10 -8.82 -11.54 14.54
CA LYS A 10 -7.59 -10.74 14.59
C LYS A 10 -7.41 -10.04 13.24
N PRO A 11 -6.93 -8.78 13.18
CA PRO A 11 -6.52 -8.21 11.91
C PRO A 11 -5.49 -9.17 11.34
N SER A 12 -5.84 -9.87 10.26
CA SER A 12 -4.87 -10.68 9.53
C SER A 12 -3.77 -9.71 9.18
N LYS A 13 -2.52 -10.01 9.54
CA LYS A 13 -1.38 -9.39 8.86
C LYS A 13 -1.76 -9.37 7.37
N PRO A 14 -1.73 -8.22 6.68
CA PRO A 14 -2.03 -8.20 5.26
C PRO A 14 -1.25 -9.35 4.65
N GLN A 15 -1.92 -10.28 3.95
CA GLN A 15 -1.24 -11.37 3.27
C GLN A 15 -0.52 -10.76 2.08
N PHE A 16 0.57 -10.07 2.39
CA PHE A 16 1.42 -9.43 1.41
C PHE A 16 1.95 -10.52 0.49
N LYS A 17 1.62 -10.43 -0.79
CA LYS A 17 2.32 -11.16 -1.83
C LYS A 17 3.80 -10.74 -1.78
N ALA A 18 4.68 -11.56 -2.33
CA ALA A 18 6.13 -11.30 -2.34
C ALA A 18 6.49 -9.90 -2.86
N VAL A 19 5.71 -9.37 -3.81
CA VAL A 19 5.89 -8.03 -4.38
C VAL A 19 5.65 -6.93 -3.33
N ASN A 20 4.62 -7.04 -2.49
CA ASN A 20 4.34 -6.05 -1.44
C ASN A 20 5.41 -6.05 -0.34
N GLN A 21 6.03 -7.20 -0.07
CA GLN A 21 7.14 -7.29 0.90
C GLN A 21 8.37 -6.51 0.41
N LYS A 22 8.70 -6.57 -0.89
CA LYS A 22 9.78 -5.77 -1.50
C LYS A 22 9.56 -4.27 -1.26
N TYR A 23 8.33 -3.79 -1.49
CA TYR A 23 7.98 -2.39 -1.26
C TYR A 23 8.07 -1.99 0.22
N PHE A 24 7.67 -2.87 1.14
CA PHE A 24 7.79 -2.62 2.57
C PHE A 24 9.26 -2.47 3.01
N GLU A 25 10.15 -3.35 2.54
CA GLU A 25 11.58 -3.26 2.86
C GLU A 25 12.24 -2.03 2.25
N TRP A 26 11.83 -1.61 1.05
CA TRP A 26 12.30 -0.36 0.46
C TRP A 26 11.82 0.88 1.23
N ALA A 27 10.56 0.89 1.66
CA ALA A 27 10.01 2.01 2.45
C ALA A 27 10.77 2.19 3.76
N LYS A 28 11.11 1.09 4.45
CA LYS A 28 11.95 1.14 5.67
C LYS A 28 13.34 1.70 5.39
N LYS A 29 13.97 1.32 4.28
CA LYS A 29 15.31 1.80 3.90
C LYS A 29 15.29 3.30 3.62
N ASP A 30 14.33 3.77 2.82
CA ASP A 30 14.17 5.21 2.54
C ASP A 30 13.97 5.99 3.85
N TYR A 31 13.04 5.52 4.69
CA TYR A 31 12.73 6.16 5.96
C TYR A 31 13.94 6.20 6.91
N ALA A 32 14.73 5.13 6.98
CA ALA A 32 15.92 5.08 7.82
C ALA A 32 17.02 6.07 7.37
N ILE A 33 17.04 6.45 6.09
CA ILE A 33 18.02 7.39 5.53
C ILE A 33 17.52 8.83 5.68
N GLY A 34 16.26 9.09 5.32
CA GLY A 34 15.74 10.46 5.13
C GLY A 34 14.60 10.88 6.07
N GLY A 35 14.09 9.98 6.93
CA GLY A 35 12.90 10.23 7.73
C GLY A 35 11.60 10.32 6.92
N ASP A 36 11.64 9.91 5.66
CA ASP A 36 10.52 9.91 4.71
C ASP A 36 10.73 8.81 3.66
N ILE A 37 9.66 8.37 3.02
CA ILE A 37 9.76 7.57 1.80
C ILE A 37 10.10 8.46 0.60
N SER A 38 10.90 7.97 -0.34
CA SER A 38 11.24 8.76 -1.52
C SER A 38 10.04 8.93 -2.46
N THR A 39 10.04 10.00 -3.24
CA THR A 39 9.11 10.15 -4.36
C THR A 39 9.29 9.01 -5.38
N GLU A 40 10.51 8.50 -5.53
CA GLU A 40 10.84 7.36 -6.38
C GLU A 40 10.12 6.08 -5.93
N TRP A 41 10.04 5.82 -4.62
CA TRP A 41 9.26 4.71 -4.08
C TRP A 41 7.79 4.79 -4.51
N LEU A 42 7.19 5.98 -4.42
CA LEU A 42 5.79 6.22 -4.80
C LEU A 42 5.57 6.08 -6.31
N GLN A 43 6.51 6.53 -7.14
CA GLN A 43 6.41 6.36 -8.60
C GLN A 43 6.55 4.89 -8.99
N ARG A 44 7.46 4.14 -8.38
CA ARG A 44 7.66 2.71 -8.67
C ARG A 44 6.40 1.90 -8.38
N ILE A 45 5.82 2.04 -7.19
CA ILE A 45 4.58 1.32 -6.87
C ILE A 45 3.44 1.73 -7.82
N ARG A 46 3.41 3.01 -8.21
CA ARG A 46 2.43 3.48 -9.19
C ARG A 46 2.61 2.82 -10.56
N TYR A 47 3.83 2.68 -11.06
CA TYR A 47 4.09 2.00 -12.32
C TYR A 47 3.78 0.51 -12.26
N ASP A 48 4.16 -0.19 -11.19
CA ASP A 48 3.88 -1.62 -11.04
C ASP A 48 2.37 -1.90 -10.96
N VAL A 49 1.58 -0.98 -10.41
CA VAL A 49 0.11 -1.09 -10.37
C VAL A 49 -0.54 -0.67 -11.69
N CYS A 50 -0.21 0.51 -12.21
CA CYS A 50 -0.95 1.13 -13.31
C CYS A 50 -0.40 0.74 -14.70
N LEU A 51 0.92 0.58 -14.85
CA LEU A 51 1.55 0.35 -16.15
C LEU A 51 1.88 -1.13 -16.37
N PHE A 52 2.72 -1.71 -15.50
CA PHE A 52 3.22 -3.07 -15.68
C PHE A 52 2.25 -4.16 -15.21
N LYS A 53 1.25 -3.78 -14.41
CA LYS A 53 0.23 -4.67 -13.83
C LYS A 53 0.84 -5.84 -13.02
N GLU A 54 2.06 -5.67 -12.51
CA GLU A 54 2.74 -6.65 -11.65
C GLU A 54 2.12 -6.70 -10.25
N ILE A 55 1.48 -5.59 -9.83
CA ILE A 55 0.75 -5.47 -8.56
C ILE A 55 -0.72 -5.22 -8.87
N SER A 56 -1.61 -5.91 -8.16
CA SER A 56 -3.03 -5.61 -8.31
C SER A 56 -3.35 -4.23 -7.69
N PRO A 57 -4.36 -3.50 -8.21
CA PRO A 57 -4.70 -2.21 -7.63
C PRO A 57 -5.02 -2.25 -6.13
N GLN A 58 -5.68 -3.33 -5.67
CA GLN A 58 -5.93 -3.54 -4.24
C GLN A 58 -4.63 -3.76 -3.45
N ASP A 59 -3.72 -4.60 -3.95
CA ASP A 59 -2.41 -4.84 -3.33
C ASP A 59 -1.60 -3.52 -3.23
N GLY A 60 -1.71 -2.65 -4.24
CA GLY A 60 -1.08 -1.32 -4.24
C GLY A 60 -1.64 -0.39 -3.15
N ILE A 61 -2.97 -0.36 -3.00
CA ILE A 61 -3.65 0.41 -1.94
C ILE A 61 -3.23 -0.08 -0.56
N ASP A 62 -3.23 -1.40 -0.34
CA ASP A 62 -2.87 -2.00 0.94
C ASP A 62 -1.41 -1.72 1.30
N THR A 63 -0.52 -1.72 0.30
CA THR A 63 0.90 -1.41 0.48
C THR A 63 1.11 0.05 0.89
N ILE A 64 0.46 1.02 0.22
CA ILE A 64 0.53 2.44 0.61
C ILE A 64 -0.01 2.64 2.03
N ASN A 65 -1.16 2.04 2.35
CA ASN A 65 -1.78 2.17 3.67
C ASN A 65 -0.88 1.61 4.79
N ALA A 66 -0.18 0.50 4.53
CA ALA A 66 0.72 -0.11 5.50
C ALA A 66 1.96 0.72 5.81
N VAL A 67 2.44 1.52 4.85
CA VAL A 67 3.59 2.41 5.04
C VAL A 67 3.18 3.86 5.30
N LYS A 68 1.88 4.17 5.42
CA LYS A 68 1.36 5.54 5.54
C LYS A 68 2.05 6.37 6.63
N ARG A 69 2.43 5.75 7.74
CA ARG A 69 3.14 6.42 8.85
C ARG A 69 4.58 6.84 8.53
N LEU A 70 5.17 6.25 7.50
CA LEU A 70 6.52 6.57 7.02
C LEU A 70 6.50 7.68 5.96
N ILE A 71 5.32 8.09 5.51
CA ILE A 71 5.15 9.11 4.47
C ILE A 71 5.09 10.48 5.12
N ASN A 72 6.10 11.29 4.88
CA ASN A 72 6.18 12.68 5.28
C ASN A 72 6.01 13.59 4.04
N LYS A 73 4.93 13.34 3.28
CA LYS A 73 4.53 14.11 2.11
C LYS A 73 3.13 14.66 2.31
N ARG A 74 2.76 15.66 1.52
CA ARG A 74 1.40 16.21 1.54
C ARG A 74 0.38 15.13 1.18
N ASP A 75 -0.74 15.14 1.90
CA ASP A 75 -1.81 14.15 1.72
C ASP A 75 -2.39 14.19 0.29
N ASP A 76 -2.49 15.37 -0.33
CA ASP A 76 -2.97 15.54 -1.71
C ASP A 76 -2.19 14.70 -2.73
N PHE A 77 -0.86 14.63 -2.59
CA PHE A 77 0.00 13.82 -3.44
C PHE A 77 -0.29 12.32 -3.29
N ILE A 78 -0.52 11.86 -2.06
CA ILE A 78 -0.83 10.45 -1.79
C ILE A 78 -2.23 10.09 -2.26
N GLU A 79 -3.18 11.01 -2.09
CA GLU A 79 -4.54 10.85 -2.58
C GLU A 79 -4.60 10.74 -4.10
N GLU A 80 -3.77 11.49 -4.83
CA GLU A 80 -3.67 11.38 -6.29
C GLU A 80 -3.16 9.98 -6.72
N VAL A 81 -2.13 9.45 -6.06
CA VAL A 81 -1.65 8.08 -6.31
C VAL A 81 -2.73 7.05 -6.02
N LEU A 82 -3.41 7.16 -4.86
CA LEU A 82 -4.49 6.26 -4.49
C LEU A 82 -5.71 6.38 -5.42
N LYS A 83 -5.98 7.57 -5.97
CA LYS A 83 -7.03 7.78 -6.97
C LYS A 83 -6.75 6.99 -8.24
N ASN A 84 -5.50 6.96 -8.70
CA ASN A 84 -5.10 6.12 -9.83
C ASN A 84 -5.35 4.64 -9.54
N PHE A 85 -5.02 4.16 -8.34
CA PHE A 85 -5.24 2.75 -8.00
C PHE A 85 -6.73 2.41 -7.91
N LYS A 86 -7.54 3.29 -7.33
CA LYS A 86 -9.00 3.13 -7.30
C LYS A 86 -9.62 3.17 -8.70
N TYR A 87 -9.07 3.96 -9.62
CA TYR A 87 -9.50 3.96 -11.01
C TYR A 87 -9.20 2.60 -11.66
N GLU A 88 -7.96 2.12 -11.54
CA GLU A 88 -7.55 0.80 -12.06
C GLU A 88 -8.37 -0.35 -11.46
N LEU A 89 -8.73 -0.27 -10.17
CA LEU A 89 -9.56 -1.28 -9.51
C LEU A 89 -10.98 -1.35 -10.10
N LYS A 90 -11.52 -0.21 -10.54
CA LYS A 90 -12.89 -0.12 -11.11
C LYS A 90 -12.97 -0.50 -12.58
N HIS A 91 -11.85 -0.44 -13.31
CA HIS A 91 -11.79 -0.65 -14.77
C HIS A 91 -10.96 -1.90 -15.15
N LYS A 92 -10.81 -2.83 -14.20
CA LYS A 92 -10.06 -4.07 -14.37
C LYS A 92 -10.91 -5.18 -14.98
#